data_AF-L9WN40-F1
#
_entry.id   AF-L9WN40-F1
#
_cell.length_a   1.000
_cell.length_b   1.000
_cell.length_c   1.000
_cell.angle_alpha   90.00
_cell.angle_beta   90.00
_cell.angle_gamma   90.00
#
_symmetry.space_group_name_H-M   'P 1'
#
loop_
_entity.id
_entity.type
_entity.pdbx_description
1 polymer ?
#
loop_
_entity_poly.entity_id
_entity_poly.type
_entity_poly.pdbx_seq_one_letter_code
_entity_poly.pdbx_strand_id
1 'polypeptide(L)' 'MNARCPECSDGLGELVGKRRDDGDVSADFECPGCGHEWEVTL' A
#
# COMPACT_ATOMS: atom_id res chain seq x y z
N MET A 1 -4.39 -2.61 8.44
CA MET A 1 -3.25 -3.22 7.72
C MET A 1 -2.33 -2.07 7.36
N ASN A 2 -1.10 -2.07 7.85
CA ASN A 2 -0.08 -1.08 7.57
C ASN A 2 1.05 -1.80 6.82
N ALA A 3 1.31 -1.40 5.57
CA ALA A 3 2.38 -1.96 4.77
C ALA A 3 3.65 -1.13 4.98
N ARG A 4 4.81 -1.76 5.10
CA ARG A 4 6.07 -1.00 5.22
C ARG A 4 6.45 -0.45 3.85
N CYS A 5 6.80 0.82 3.78
CA CYS A 5 7.18 1.41 2.51
C CYS A 5 8.52 0.85 2.01
N PRO A 6 8.60 0.41 0.75
CA PRO A 6 9.85 -0.07 0.17
C PRO A 6 10.86 1.06 -0.11
N GLU A 7 10.39 2.29 -0.33
CA GLU A 7 11.21 3.47 -0.61
C GLU A 7 11.67 4.17 0.69
N CYS A 8 10.70 4.56 1.52
CA CYS A 8 10.96 5.19 2.81
C CYS A 8 11.07 4.07 3.86
N SER A 9 12.25 3.50 4.11
CA SER A 9 12.42 2.39 5.10
C SER A 9 12.00 2.76 6.55
N ASP A 10 11.62 4.02 6.77
CA ASP A 10 11.15 4.61 8.04
C ASP A 10 9.62 4.82 8.09
N GLY A 11 8.92 4.71 6.94
CA GLY A 11 7.49 5.00 6.85
C GLY A 11 6.59 3.76 6.72
N LEU A 12 5.40 3.86 7.31
CA LEU A 12 4.29 2.95 7.06
C LEU A 12 3.41 3.57 5.97
N GLY A 13 3.10 2.79 4.93
CA GLY A 13 2.09 3.12 3.95
C GLY A 13 0.71 3.08 4.55
N GLU A 14 -0.04 4.15 4.33
CA GLU A 14 -1.46 4.23 4.62
C GLU A 14 -2.26 3.62 3.48
N LEU A 15 -3.31 2.87 3.81
CA LEU A 15 -4.18 2.27 2.81
C LEU A 15 -5.04 3.36 2.17
N VAL A 16 -4.80 3.65 0.89
CA VAL A 16 -5.54 4.63 0.11
C VAL A 16 -6.67 3.98 -0.70
N GLY A 17 -6.50 2.72 -1.08
CA GLY A 17 -7.45 2.00 -1.93
C GLY A 17 -7.50 0.51 -1.64
N LYS A 18 -8.64 -0.11 -1.92
CA LYS A 18 -8.78 -1.56 -1.95
C LYS A 18 -9.63 -1.96 -3.14
N ARG A 19 -9.15 -2.90 -3.92
CA ARG A 19 -9.83 -3.45 -5.09
C ARG A 19 -10.01 -4.96 -4.92
N ARG A 20 -11.13 -5.45 -5.42
CA ARG A 20 -11.45 -6.88 -5.41
C ARG A 20 -11.83 -7.26 -6.83
N ASP A 21 -11.03 -8.10 -7.44
CA ASP A 21 -11.24 -8.60 -8.80
C ASP A 21 -11.20 -10.13 -8.77
N ASP A 22 -12.32 -10.76 -9.11
CA ASP A 22 -12.49 -12.20 -9.35
C ASP A 22 -11.60 -13.16 -8.53
N GLY A 23 -11.62 -13.03 -7.21
CA GLY A 23 -10.89 -13.91 -6.27
C GLY A 23 -9.59 -13.32 -5.71
N ASP A 24 -9.13 -12.20 -6.27
CA ASP A 24 -7.92 -11.51 -5.88
C ASP A 24 -8.22 -10.18 -5.16
N VAL A 25 -7.45 -9.86 -4.13
CA VAL A 25 -7.64 -8.65 -3.32
C VAL A 25 -6.38 -7.80 -3.41
N SER A 26 -6.47 -6.71 -4.17
CA SER A 26 -5.42 -5.71 -4.23
C SER A 26 -5.69 -4.59 -3.21
N ALA A 27 -4.62 -4.13 -2.56
CA ALA A 27 -4.64 -3.02 -1.63
C ALA A 27 -3.60 -1.98 -2.05
N ASP A 28 -4.06 -0.76 -2.33
CA ASP A 28 -3.21 0.38 -2.69
C ASP A 28 -2.76 1.11 -1.41
N PHE A 29 -1.46 1.34 -1.28
CA PHE A 29 -0.84 2.03 -0.16
C PHE A 29 -0.06 3.26 -0.61
N GLU A 30 -0.06 4.31 0.19
CA GLU A 30 0.72 5.54 -0.01
C GLU A 30 1.57 5.84 1.24
N CYS A 31 2.89 6.07 1.11
CA CYS A 31 3.74 6.54 2.22
C CYS A 31 3.56 8.06 2.38
N PRO A 32 2.94 8.57 3.46
CA PRO A 32 2.82 10.01 3.70
C PRO A 32 4.18 10.70 3.92
N GLY A 33 5.22 9.92 4.24
CA GLY A 33 6.59 10.42 4.46
C GLY A 33 7.40 10.70 3.19
N CYS A 34 7.13 10.00 2.09
CA CYS A 34 7.87 10.19 0.83
C CYS A 34 6.97 10.35 -0.41
N GLY A 35 5.65 10.14 -0.27
CA GLY A 35 4.69 10.18 -1.37
C GLY A 35 4.75 8.97 -2.30
N HIS A 36 5.44 7.89 -1.91
CA HIS A 36 5.51 6.68 -2.73
C HIS A 36 4.22 5.87 -2.64
N GLU A 37 3.66 5.49 -3.78
CA GLU A 37 2.46 4.67 -3.89
C GLU A 37 2.82 3.26 -4.39
N TRP A 38 2.24 2.22 -3.79
CA TRP A 38 2.41 0.83 -4.21
C TRP A 38 1.18 -0.03 -3.96
N GLU A 39 1.03 -1.09 -4.74
CA GLU A 39 -0.05 -2.07 -4.60
C GLU A 39 0.48 -3.35 -3.94
N VAL A 40 -0.32 -3.93 -3.04
CA VAL A 40 -0.07 -5.26 -2.46
C VAL A 40 -1.27 -6.15 -2.71
N THR A 41 -0.99 -7.31 -3.28
CA THR A 41 -1.95 -8.38 -3.49
C THR A 41 -2.02 -9.27 -2.24
N LEU A 42 -3.22 -9.51 -1.69
CA LEU A 42 -3.48 -10.23 -0.43
C LEU A 42 -3.91 -11.69 -0.65
#